data_AF-A0A1G4IYE4-F1
#
_entry.id   AF-A0A1G4IYE4-F1
#
_cell.length_a   1.000
_cell.length_b   1.000
_cell.length_c   1.000
_cell.angle_alpha   90.00
_cell.angle_beta   90.00
_cell.angle_gamma   90.00
#
_symmetry.space_group_name_H-M   'P 1'
#
loop_
_entity.id
_entity.type
_entity.pdbx_description
1 polymer ?
#
loop_
_entity_poly.entity_id
_entity_poly.type
_entity_poly.pdbx_seq_one_letter_code
_entity_poly.pdbx_strand_id
1 'polypeptide(L)'
;MSQRTLYLGNLPRRPASEANFTRLVLHAINSQNPYVQNHDLPIPQVKFDTLPNDNRRVFHDPLSSENIVSAYANSKQSLLDSVANEDELCQEVLRKFFDSLDTLYQPEFARNLTIGGFRKLFRQLQSQQDQVHSLSDHDLTRILAILRDTEAQICLKSRKHLSLLDPQYGVVAISRSRRGVHDSQGFLTFINHDRAREFLERFKGQLKIRGRKIHLSFSSQDSLLGAYLHDGKRAVQKSVADRVKQGDESEPNKTLDDGKTKLKRQLRRLRHKLRLKGIEAEEIQRIVQRIQREKSAVIEAPTPSSRAKSQGSTQEMVPAKKITIAEVSGNPPNKILLAQRLPNGVSHEEVSLLFQAEGLVEVRLVSVRNVAFIEFINVSHASNMLNKLGTSFPWKNSAVSLGFAK
;
A
#
# COMPACT_ATOMS: atom_id res chain seq x y z
N MET A 1 21.50 -8.99 -6.51
CA MET A 1 20.07 -9.34 -6.31
C MET A 1 19.36 -9.22 -7.64
N SER A 2 18.62 -10.25 -8.05
CA SER A 2 17.90 -10.29 -9.32
C SER A 2 16.59 -9.50 -9.21
N GLN A 3 16.62 -8.23 -9.59
CA GLN A 3 15.48 -7.32 -9.45
C GLN A 3 14.33 -7.74 -10.38
N ARG A 4 13.13 -7.93 -9.82
CA ARG A 4 11.93 -8.30 -10.58
C ARG A 4 11.07 -7.11 -10.94
N THR A 5 11.46 -5.92 -10.49
CA THR A 5 10.69 -4.70 -10.64
C THR A 5 11.40 -3.72 -11.57
N LEU A 6 10.67 -3.18 -12.55
CA LEU A 6 11.11 -2.10 -13.41
C LEU A 6 10.48 -0.79 -12.97
N TYR A 7 11.28 0.28 -13.01
CA TYR A 7 10.84 1.65 -12.85
C TYR A 7 10.39 2.23 -14.19
N LEU A 8 9.24 2.90 -14.17
CA LEU A 8 8.65 3.64 -15.28
C LEU A 8 8.70 5.15 -14.99
N GLY A 9 9.49 5.88 -15.76
CA GLY A 9 9.55 7.35 -15.72
C GLY A 9 8.75 8.01 -16.85
N ASN A 10 8.31 9.24 -16.62
CA ASN A 10 7.57 10.08 -17.59
C ASN A 10 6.18 9.54 -17.98
N LEU A 11 5.50 8.86 -17.06
CA LEU A 11 4.15 8.36 -17.27
C LEU A 11 3.12 9.51 -17.39
N PRO A 12 2.01 9.28 -18.11
CA PRO A 12 0.90 10.23 -18.12
C PRO A 12 0.22 10.27 -16.74
N ARG A 13 -0.11 11.48 -16.27
CA ARG A 13 -0.79 11.69 -14.98
C ARG A 13 -2.25 11.28 -15.00
N ARG A 14 -2.87 11.28 -16.19
CA ARG A 14 -4.25 10.81 -16.41
C ARG A 14 -4.19 9.42 -17.07
N PRO A 15 -5.12 8.51 -16.73
CA PRO A 15 -6.32 8.69 -15.90
C PRO A 15 -6.04 8.64 -14.39
N ALA A 16 -6.96 9.17 -13.56
CA ALA A 16 -6.85 9.15 -12.10
C ALA A 16 -7.19 7.77 -11.50
N SER A 17 -8.18 7.08 -12.07
CA SER A 17 -8.51 5.70 -11.70
C SER A 17 -7.33 4.76 -12.00
N GLU A 18 -6.99 3.94 -11.01
CA GLU A 18 -5.92 2.97 -11.10
C GLU A 18 -6.21 1.88 -12.13
N ALA A 19 -7.46 1.41 -12.19
CA ALA A 19 -7.85 0.40 -13.17
C ALA A 19 -7.68 0.92 -14.61
N ASN A 20 -8.19 2.12 -14.88
CA ASN A 20 -8.04 2.75 -16.20
C ASN A 20 -6.56 3.05 -16.53
N PHE A 21 -5.75 3.36 -15.51
CA PHE A 21 -4.32 3.56 -15.69
C PHE A 21 -3.62 2.25 -16.05
N THR A 22 -3.91 1.16 -15.33
CA THR A 22 -3.37 -0.17 -15.64
C THR A 22 -3.75 -0.60 -17.05
N ARG A 23 -5.01 -0.44 -17.47
CA ARG A 23 -5.44 -0.73 -18.86
C ARG A 23 -4.71 0.13 -19.89
N LEU A 24 -4.50 1.42 -19.60
CA LEU A 24 -3.76 2.30 -20.48
C LEU A 24 -2.31 1.83 -20.69
N VAL A 25 -1.65 1.39 -19.60
CA VAL A 25 -0.29 0.85 -19.68
C VAL A 25 -0.29 -0.49 -20.41
N LEU A 26 -1.23 -1.40 -20.08
CA LEU A 26 -1.35 -2.70 -20.74
C LEU A 26 -1.62 -2.55 -22.24
N HIS A 27 -2.47 -1.62 -22.67
CA HIS A 27 -2.74 -1.38 -24.08
C HIS A 27 -1.48 -0.99 -24.87
N ALA A 28 -0.57 -0.24 -24.23
CA ALA A 28 0.70 0.14 -24.85
C ALA A 28 1.73 -1.01 -24.88
N ILE A 29 1.58 -2.00 -24.00
CA ILE A 29 2.45 -3.20 -23.94
C ILE A 29 1.95 -4.29 -24.89
N ASN A 30 0.66 -4.60 -24.80
CA ASN A 30 -0.04 -5.63 -25.53
C ASN A 30 -1.49 -5.19 -25.78
N SER A 31 -1.78 -4.76 -27.00
CA SER A 31 -3.12 -4.29 -27.37
C SER A 31 -4.16 -5.40 -27.38
N GLN A 32 -3.74 -6.66 -27.54
CA GLN A 32 -4.61 -7.85 -27.55
C GLN A 32 -4.85 -8.43 -26.16
N ASN A 33 -4.36 -7.77 -25.10
CA ASN A 33 -4.53 -8.24 -23.73
C ASN A 33 -6.03 -8.28 -23.34
N PRO A 34 -6.52 -9.35 -22.69
CA PRO A 34 -7.94 -9.50 -22.37
C PRO A 34 -8.49 -8.39 -21.48
N TYR A 35 -7.68 -7.84 -20.56
CA TYR A 35 -8.09 -6.73 -19.69
C TYR A 35 -8.18 -5.38 -20.42
N VAL A 36 -7.57 -5.29 -21.61
CA VAL A 36 -7.63 -4.11 -22.48
C VAL A 36 -8.85 -4.20 -23.40
N GLN A 37 -9.12 -5.38 -23.95
CA GLN A 37 -10.27 -5.62 -24.83
C GLN A 37 -11.60 -5.55 -24.06
N ASN A 38 -11.66 -6.15 -22.86
CA ASN A 38 -12.87 -6.22 -22.06
C ASN A 38 -12.84 -5.24 -20.89
N HIS A 39 -13.52 -4.11 -21.04
CA HIS A 39 -13.61 -3.07 -20.01
C HIS A 39 -14.40 -3.49 -18.76
N ASP A 40 -15.21 -4.54 -18.84
CA ASP A 40 -15.97 -5.06 -17.70
C ASP A 40 -15.17 -6.08 -16.86
N LEU A 41 -14.09 -6.64 -17.42
CA LEU A 41 -13.27 -7.61 -16.71
C LEU A 41 -12.50 -6.91 -15.57
N PRO A 42 -12.69 -7.30 -14.29
CA PRO A 42 -12.01 -6.68 -13.18
C PRO A 42 -10.50 -6.98 -13.25
N ILE A 43 -9.70 -5.97 -12.99
CA ILE A 43 -8.23 -6.12 -12.97
C ILE A 43 -7.85 -6.89 -11.71
N PRO A 44 -7.08 -7.99 -11.83
CA PRO A 44 -6.67 -8.76 -10.66
C PRO A 44 -5.82 -7.91 -9.74
N GLN A 45 -6.19 -7.90 -8.46
CA GLN A 45 -5.41 -7.25 -7.40
C GLN A 45 -4.86 -8.30 -6.45
N VAL A 46 -3.56 -8.26 -6.24
CA VAL A 46 -2.86 -9.18 -5.34
C VAL A 46 -2.93 -8.63 -3.92
N LYS A 47 -3.70 -9.28 -3.05
CA LYS A 47 -3.78 -8.94 -1.62
C LYS A 47 -2.77 -9.75 -0.83
N PHE A 48 -1.81 -9.09 -0.18
CA PHE A 48 -0.75 -9.74 0.59
C PHE A 48 -1.27 -10.63 1.71
N ASP A 49 -2.40 -10.28 2.33
CA ASP A 49 -2.99 -11.04 3.43
C ASP A 49 -3.46 -12.43 2.98
N THR A 50 -3.83 -12.56 1.71
CA THR A 50 -4.31 -13.83 1.12
C THR A 50 -3.18 -14.71 0.61
N LEU A 51 -1.94 -14.20 0.57
CA LEU A 51 -0.81 -14.95 0.06
C LEU A 51 -0.28 -15.92 1.13
N PRO A 52 0.17 -17.12 0.73
CA PRO A 52 0.82 -18.05 1.64
C PRO A 52 2.14 -17.48 2.16
N ASN A 53 2.63 -17.98 3.30
CA ASN A 53 3.89 -17.50 3.88
C ASN A 53 5.09 -17.82 2.98
N ASP A 54 5.03 -18.96 2.29
CA ASP A 54 6.02 -19.46 1.35
C ASP A 54 5.58 -19.15 -0.09
N ASN A 55 6.48 -18.57 -0.89
CA ASN A 55 6.25 -18.22 -2.28
C ASN A 55 6.19 -19.43 -3.21
N ARG A 56 6.78 -20.57 -2.84
CA ARG A 56 6.71 -21.82 -3.62
C ARG A 56 5.28 -22.33 -3.78
N ARG A 57 4.39 -21.90 -2.89
CA ARG A 57 2.95 -22.19 -2.91
C ARG A 57 2.17 -21.30 -3.88
N VAL A 58 2.82 -20.39 -4.60
CA VAL A 58 2.17 -19.53 -5.57
C VAL A 58 2.44 -20.03 -6.99
N PHE A 59 1.42 -20.01 -7.83
CA PHE A 59 1.50 -20.45 -9.23
C PHE A 59 0.74 -19.50 -10.14
N HIS A 60 1.16 -19.39 -11.39
CA HIS A 60 0.59 -18.45 -12.35
C HIS A 60 -0.15 -19.16 -13.50
N ASP A 61 0.30 -20.35 -13.88
CA ASP A 61 -0.32 -21.09 -14.99
C ASP A 61 -1.59 -21.83 -14.54
N PRO A 62 -2.62 -21.90 -15.39
CA PRO A 62 -3.77 -22.75 -15.11
C PRO A 62 -3.32 -24.21 -15.02
N LEU A 63 -3.66 -24.87 -13.91
CA LEU A 63 -3.38 -26.29 -13.71
C LEU A 63 -4.44 -27.11 -14.45
N SER A 64 -4.11 -27.58 -15.66
CA SER A 64 -4.91 -28.63 -16.33
C SER A 64 -4.79 -29.94 -15.55
N SER A 65 -5.78 -30.82 -15.67
CA SER A 65 -5.75 -32.13 -14.98
C SER A 65 -4.53 -32.96 -15.39
N GLU A 66 -4.15 -32.92 -16.67
CA GLU A 66 -2.95 -33.58 -17.21
C GLU A 66 -1.67 -33.01 -16.60
N ASN A 67 -1.59 -31.67 -16.48
CA ASN A 67 -0.45 -30.99 -15.87
C ASN A 67 -0.31 -31.32 -14.38
N ILE A 68 -1.40 -31.64 -13.68
CA ILE A 68 -1.37 -32.01 -12.26
C ILE A 68 -0.70 -33.37 -12.06
N VAL A 69 -1.08 -34.36 -12.88
CA VAL A 69 -0.55 -35.73 -12.77
C VAL A 69 0.91 -35.77 -13.21
N SER A 70 1.24 -35.10 -14.31
CA SER A 70 2.63 -35.02 -14.78
C SER A 70 3.52 -34.23 -13.82
N ALA A 71 3.04 -33.11 -13.25
CA ALA A 71 3.77 -32.37 -12.23
C ALA A 71 4.04 -33.25 -11.00
N TYR A 72 3.05 -34.03 -10.55
CA TYR A 72 3.24 -34.98 -9.45
C TYR A 72 4.30 -36.03 -9.77
N ALA A 73 4.22 -36.69 -10.93
CA ALA A 73 5.18 -37.70 -11.34
C ALA A 73 6.60 -37.14 -11.42
N ASN A 74 6.76 -35.94 -11.98
CA ASN A 74 8.05 -35.27 -12.07
C ASN A 74 8.59 -34.89 -10.69
N SER A 75 7.74 -34.38 -9.79
CA SER A 75 8.10 -34.05 -8.41
C SER A 75 8.51 -35.29 -7.60
N LYS A 76 7.79 -36.40 -7.78
CA LYS A 76 8.10 -37.71 -7.18
C LYS A 76 9.47 -38.19 -7.67
N GLN A 77 9.67 -38.26 -8.99
CA GLN A 77 10.91 -38.76 -9.58
C GLN A 77 12.11 -37.90 -9.18
N SER A 78 11.99 -36.57 -9.28
CA SER A 78 13.06 -35.64 -8.90
C SER A 78 13.46 -35.79 -7.43
N LEU A 79 12.51 -36.07 -6.52
CA LEU A 79 12.84 -36.33 -5.13
C LEU A 79 13.54 -37.68 -4.97
N LEU A 80 13.05 -38.75 -5.60
CA LEU A 80 13.67 -40.07 -5.52
C LEU A 80 15.11 -40.05 -6.08
N ASP A 81 15.35 -39.34 -7.17
CA ASP A 81 16.68 -39.15 -7.75
C ASP A 81 17.60 -38.36 -6.80
N SER A 82 17.07 -37.33 -6.11
CA SER A 82 17.85 -36.54 -5.14
C SER A 82 18.27 -37.34 -3.90
N VAL A 83 17.53 -38.41 -3.58
CA VAL A 83 17.76 -39.28 -2.41
C VAL A 83 18.46 -40.58 -2.83
N ALA A 84 18.80 -40.77 -4.11
CA ALA A 84 19.40 -42.00 -4.61
C ALA A 84 20.75 -42.36 -3.96
N ASN A 85 21.47 -41.36 -3.45
CA ASN A 85 22.75 -41.55 -2.75
C ASN A 85 22.61 -41.61 -1.22
N GLU A 86 21.39 -41.50 -0.70
CA GLU A 86 21.11 -41.51 0.74
C GLU A 86 20.87 -42.93 1.27
N ASP A 87 20.77 -43.06 2.59
CA ASP A 87 20.56 -44.33 3.29
C ASP A 87 19.42 -45.17 2.67
N GLU A 88 19.68 -46.46 2.44
CA GLU A 88 18.74 -47.38 1.78
C GLU A 88 17.37 -47.42 2.47
N LEU A 89 17.36 -47.33 3.80
CA LEU A 89 16.15 -47.29 4.61
C LEU A 89 15.32 -46.02 4.36
N CYS A 90 15.95 -44.86 4.18
CA CYS A 90 15.27 -43.62 3.82
C CYS A 90 14.61 -43.73 2.43
N GLN A 91 15.33 -44.31 1.46
CA GLN A 91 14.80 -44.56 0.13
C GLN A 91 13.60 -45.50 0.15
N GLU A 92 13.68 -46.59 0.91
CA GLU A 92 12.60 -47.57 1.03
C GLU A 92 11.32 -46.96 1.63
N VAL A 93 11.47 -46.18 2.69
CA VAL A 93 10.36 -45.49 3.35
C VAL A 93 9.69 -44.50 2.39
N LEU A 94 10.48 -43.73 1.64
CA LEU A 94 9.97 -42.79 0.64
C LEU A 94 9.28 -43.51 -0.51
N ARG A 95 9.84 -44.61 -1.03
CA ARG A 95 9.20 -45.42 -2.09
C ARG A 95 7.85 -45.94 -1.62
N LYS A 96 7.78 -46.60 -0.46
CA LYS A 96 6.53 -47.10 0.12
C LYS A 96 5.51 -45.99 0.35
N PHE A 97 5.96 -44.81 0.79
CA PHE A 97 5.09 -43.65 0.94
C PHE A 97 4.51 -43.18 -0.40
N PHE A 98 5.35 -43.05 -1.43
CA PHE A 98 4.87 -42.64 -2.75
C PHE A 98 4.04 -43.72 -3.45
N ASP A 99 4.25 -45.01 -3.18
CA ASP A 99 3.41 -46.08 -3.71
C ASP A 99 2.00 -46.00 -3.09
N SER A 100 1.92 -45.75 -1.78
CA SER A 100 0.65 -45.47 -1.11
C SER A 100 -0.02 -44.22 -1.68
N LEU A 101 0.76 -43.15 -1.89
CA LEU A 101 0.24 -41.90 -2.43
C LEU A 101 -0.25 -42.06 -3.88
N ASP A 102 0.45 -42.81 -4.73
CA ASP A 102 0.06 -43.07 -6.13
C ASP A 102 -1.33 -43.69 -6.23
N THR A 103 -1.69 -44.59 -5.31
CA THR A 103 -3.04 -45.19 -5.29
C THR A 103 -4.15 -44.16 -5.01
N LEU A 104 -3.82 -43.10 -4.27
CA LEU A 104 -4.77 -42.06 -3.86
C LEU A 104 -4.74 -40.83 -4.78
N TYR A 105 -3.64 -40.59 -5.49
CA TYR A 105 -3.37 -39.33 -6.15
C TYR A 105 -4.09 -39.20 -7.49
N GLN A 106 -5.39 -38.96 -7.42
CA GLN A 106 -6.22 -38.55 -8.56
C GLN A 106 -6.34 -37.02 -8.64
N PRO A 107 -6.66 -36.41 -9.81
CA PRO A 107 -6.77 -34.96 -9.96
C PRO A 107 -7.73 -34.29 -8.96
N GLU A 108 -8.83 -34.97 -8.60
CA GLU A 108 -9.78 -34.47 -7.61
C GLU A 108 -9.22 -34.52 -6.18
N PHE A 109 -8.49 -35.58 -5.85
CA PHE A 109 -7.80 -35.71 -4.57
C PHE A 109 -6.68 -34.68 -4.44
N ALA A 110 -5.87 -34.49 -5.49
CA ALA A 110 -4.79 -33.51 -5.54
C ALA A 110 -5.26 -32.09 -5.24
N ARG A 111 -6.41 -31.69 -5.81
CA ARG A 111 -7.05 -30.38 -5.54
C ARG A 111 -7.49 -30.21 -4.09
N ASN A 112 -7.74 -31.31 -3.38
CA ASN A 112 -8.17 -31.31 -1.99
C ASN A 112 -7.04 -31.58 -0.98
N LEU A 113 -5.89 -32.06 -1.46
CA LEU A 113 -4.76 -32.40 -0.62
C LEU A 113 -4.09 -31.15 -0.05
N THR A 114 -4.08 -31.06 1.29
CA THR A 114 -3.36 -30.02 2.04
C THR A 114 -2.00 -30.54 2.50
N ILE A 115 -1.07 -29.64 2.82
CA ILE A 115 0.22 -30.01 3.42
C ILE A 115 0.02 -30.80 4.73
N GLY A 116 -0.96 -30.40 5.55
CA GLY A 116 -1.29 -31.12 6.78
C GLY A 116 -1.82 -32.53 6.50
N GLY A 117 -2.62 -32.69 5.46
CA GLY A 117 -3.10 -34.00 4.99
C GLY A 117 -1.95 -34.89 4.50
N PHE A 118 -1.07 -34.35 3.66
CA PHE A 118 0.12 -35.06 3.17
C PHE A 118 1.02 -35.56 4.31
N ARG A 119 1.31 -34.71 5.30
CA ARG A 119 2.09 -35.10 6.48
C ARG A 119 1.36 -36.11 7.37
N LYS A 120 0.03 -36.03 7.46
CA LYS A 120 -0.78 -37.01 8.18
C LYS A 120 -0.71 -38.39 7.52
N LEU A 121 -0.79 -38.45 6.19
CA LEU A 121 -0.62 -39.70 5.43
C LEU A 121 0.77 -40.32 5.68
N PHE A 122 1.82 -39.50 5.65
CA PHE A 122 3.18 -39.97 5.96
C PHE A 122 3.27 -40.59 7.37
N ARG A 123 2.71 -39.93 8.39
CA ARG A 123 2.67 -40.45 9.78
C ARG A 123 1.82 -41.71 9.93
N GLN A 124 0.73 -41.84 9.17
CA GLN A 124 -0.10 -43.05 9.20
C GLN A 124 0.67 -44.25 8.66
N LEU A 125 1.42 -44.06 7.58
CA LEU A 125 2.27 -45.10 7.01
C LEU A 125 3.38 -45.51 7.98
N GLN A 126 3.96 -44.55 8.70
CA GLN A 126 4.90 -44.83 9.79
C GLN A 126 4.27 -45.75 10.86
N SER A 127 3.07 -45.41 11.36
CA SER A 127 2.40 -46.23 12.39
C SER A 127 2.05 -47.66 11.95
N GLN A 128 1.98 -47.90 10.62
CA GLN A 128 1.77 -49.23 10.06
C GLN A 128 3.08 -50.02 9.90
N GLN A 129 4.22 -49.33 9.79
CA GLN A 129 5.55 -49.93 9.61
C GLN A 129 6.27 -50.26 10.91
N ASP A 130 5.81 -49.75 12.05
CA ASP A 130 6.39 -49.98 13.38
C ASP A 130 6.48 -51.47 13.79
N GLN A 131 6.02 -52.40 12.96
CA GLN A 131 6.21 -53.84 13.16
C GLN A 131 7.54 -54.40 12.60
N VAL A 132 8.32 -53.67 11.79
CA VAL A 132 9.50 -54.25 11.11
C VAL A 132 10.80 -53.45 11.27
N HIS A 133 10.82 -52.12 11.26
CA HIS A 133 12.04 -51.31 11.52
C HIS A 133 11.72 -49.98 12.21
N SER A 134 12.23 -49.76 13.43
CA SER A 134 12.04 -48.50 14.16
C SER A 134 12.94 -47.40 13.59
N LEU A 135 12.38 -46.52 12.76
CA LEU A 135 13.02 -45.26 12.37
C LEU A 135 13.31 -44.41 13.61
N SER A 136 14.49 -43.79 13.68
CA SER A 136 14.75 -42.81 14.74
C SER A 136 13.99 -41.50 14.48
N ASP A 137 13.66 -40.74 15.53
CA ASP A 137 13.06 -39.41 15.41
C ASP A 137 13.90 -38.44 14.56
N HIS A 138 15.22 -38.65 14.55
CA HIS A 138 16.15 -37.89 13.73
C HIS A 138 15.94 -38.19 12.23
N ASP A 139 15.80 -39.46 11.86
CA ASP A 139 15.57 -39.88 10.47
C ASP A 139 14.23 -39.37 9.95
N LEU A 140 13.20 -39.39 10.78
CA LEU A 140 11.89 -38.81 10.43
C LEU A 140 11.98 -37.31 10.20
N THR A 141 12.71 -36.60 11.05
CA THR A 141 12.92 -35.15 10.89
C THR A 141 13.68 -34.86 9.60
N ARG A 142 14.66 -35.70 9.26
CA ARG A 142 15.41 -35.63 8.00
C ARG A 142 14.52 -35.90 6.78
N ILE A 143 13.73 -36.97 6.79
CA ILE A 143 12.78 -37.31 5.71
C ILE A 143 11.76 -36.19 5.52
N LEU A 144 11.19 -35.66 6.61
CA LEU A 144 10.25 -34.52 6.55
C LEU A 144 10.91 -33.24 6.04
N ALA A 145 12.21 -33.05 6.28
CA ALA A 145 12.96 -31.93 5.70
C ALA A 145 13.11 -32.09 4.18
N ILE A 146 13.41 -33.30 3.70
CA ILE A 146 13.49 -33.64 2.27
C ILE A 146 12.12 -33.46 1.59
N LEU A 147 11.04 -33.98 2.21
CA LEU A 147 9.68 -33.88 1.67
C LEU A 147 9.17 -32.44 1.58
N ARG A 148 9.69 -31.51 2.39
CA ARG A 148 9.19 -30.13 2.48
C ARG A 148 9.21 -29.39 1.14
N ASP A 149 10.20 -29.66 0.30
CA ASP A 149 10.32 -29.00 -1.01
C ASP A 149 9.25 -29.52 -1.99
N THR A 150 8.96 -30.81 -1.92
CA THR A 150 7.99 -31.51 -2.78
C THR A 150 6.55 -31.30 -2.31
N GLU A 151 6.33 -31.13 -1.00
CA GLU A 151 5.02 -30.82 -0.41
C GLU A 151 4.33 -29.64 -1.10
N ALA A 152 5.08 -28.57 -1.39
CA ALA A 152 4.54 -27.36 -2.03
C ALA A 152 4.11 -27.59 -3.48
N GLN A 153 4.73 -28.54 -4.17
CA GLN A 153 4.42 -28.89 -5.56
C GLN A 153 3.21 -29.82 -5.65
N ILE A 154 3.11 -30.78 -4.74
CA ILE A 154 2.07 -31.81 -4.69
C ILE A 154 0.76 -31.30 -4.07
N CYS A 155 0.82 -30.50 -2.99
CA CYS A 155 -0.37 -30.14 -2.21
C CYS A 155 -1.13 -28.93 -2.81
N LEU A 156 -1.95 -29.15 -3.84
CA LEU A 156 -2.58 -28.06 -4.61
C LEU A 156 -3.58 -27.21 -3.81
N LYS A 157 -4.30 -27.78 -2.83
CA LYS A 157 -5.24 -26.99 -2.00
C LYS A 157 -4.55 -25.86 -1.24
N SER A 158 -3.28 -26.08 -0.91
CA SER A 158 -2.46 -25.12 -0.18
C SER A 158 -1.81 -24.08 -1.10
N ARG A 159 -1.95 -24.23 -2.43
CA ARG A 159 -1.40 -23.31 -3.41
C ARG A 159 -2.37 -22.17 -3.72
N LYS A 160 -1.82 -21.00 -4.04
CA LYS A 160 -2.59 -19.82 -4.42
C LYS A 160 -2.28 -19.46 -5.87
N HIS A 161 -3.33 -19.36 -6.69
CA HIS A 161 -3.20 -18.85 -8.05
C HIS A 161 -2.96 -17.35 -8.03
N LEU A 162 -1.95 -16.90 -8.76
CA LEU A 162 -1.59 -15.51 -8.96
C LEU A 162 -1.89 -15.14 -10.41
N SER A 163 -3.00 -14.44 -10.60
CA SER A 163 -3.41 -13.98 -11.92
C SER A 163 -2.42 -12.95 -12.46
N LEU A 164 -1.91 -13.20 -13.66
CA LEU A 164 -1.03 -12.27 -14.36
C LEU A 164 -1.84 -11.19 -15.05
N LEU A 165 -1.31 -9.97 -15.08
CA LEU A 165 -1.86 -8.87 -15.87
C LEU A 165 -1.53 -9.05 -17.35
N ASP A 166 -0.33 -9.55 -17.66
CA ASP A 166 0.07 -9.91 -19.02
C ASP A 166 0.87 -11.22 -19.00
N PRO A 167 0.29 -12.34 -19.46
CA PRO A 167 0.97 -13.62 -19.50
C PRO A 167 2.18 -13.66 -20.44
N GLN A 168 2.11 -12.92 -21.56
CA GLN A 168 3.16 -12.92 -22.59
C GLN A 168 4.50 -12.41 -22.03
N TYR A 169 4.48 -11.30 -21.30
CA TYR A 169 5.68 -10.74 -20.68
C TYR A 169 5.82 -11.09 -19.20
N GLY A 170 4.90 -11.86 -18.63
CA GLY A 170 4.90 -12.21 -17.20
C GLY A 170 4.75 -10.99 -16.28
N VAL A 171 3.89 -10.03 -16.64
CA VAL A 171 3.59 -8.87 -15.79
C VAL A 171 2.59 -9.28 -14.73
N VAL A 172 2.96 -9.11 -13.46
CA VAL A 172 2.13 -9.48 -12.31
C VAL A 172 1.35 -8.28 -11.78
N ALA A 173 1.99 -7.13 -11.65
CA ALA A 173 1.37 -5.95 -11.06
C ALA A 173 1.92 -4.66 -11.69
N ILE A 174 1.06 -3.65 -11.74
CA ILE A 174 1.42 -2.28 -12.10
C ILE A 174 1.06 -1.40 -10.92
N SER A 175 1.99 -0.56 -10.47
CA SER A 175 1.76 0.39 -9.39
C SER A 175 2.17 1.79 -9.78
N ARG A 176 1.49 2.80 -9.24
CA ARG A 176 1.75 4.22 -9.47
C ARG A 176 1.60 5.00 -8.18
N SER A 177 2.47 5.98 -7.95
CA SER A 177 2.31 6.92 -6.86
C SER A 177 1.27 7.99 -7.22
N ARG A 178 0.37 8.31 -6.27
CA ARG A 178 -0.58 9.44 -6.40
C ARG A 178 -0.06 10.71 -5.71
N ARG A 179 1.20 10.71 -5.26
CA ARG A 179 1.81 11.83 -4.52
C ARG A 179 2.51 12.77 -5.51
N GLY A 180 2.09 14.04 -5.54
CA GLY A 180 2.41 15.08 -6.54
C GLY A 180 3.78 15.03 -7.26
N VAL A 181 4.85 14.76 -6.52
CA VAL A 181 6.23 14.71 -7.06
C VAL A 181 6.47 13.46 -7.93
N HIS A 182 5.74 12.38 -7.65
CA HIS A 182 5.91 11.05 -8.22
C HIS A 182 4.73 10.61 -9.11
N ASP A 183 3.81 11.52 -9.45
CA ASP A 183 2.61 11.23 -10.27
C ASP A 183 2.94 10.68 -11.66
N SER A 184 4.12 11.03 -12.16
CA SER A 184 4.64 10.61 -13.46
C SER A 184 5.58 9.39 -13.34
N GLN A 185 5.57 8.72 -12.20
CA GLN A 185 6.40 7.56 -11.90
C GLN A 185 5.54 6.35 -11.53
N GLY A 186 6.01 5.17 -11.92
CA GLY A 186 5.33 3.92 -11.67
C GLY A 186 6.30 2.75 -11.70
N PHE A 187 5.79 1.58 -11.36
CA PHE A 187 6.57 0.36 -11.30
C PHE A 187 5.81 -0.81 -11.93
N LEU A 188 6.53 -1.66 -12.65
CA LEU A 188 6.06 -2.95 -13.15
C LEU A 188 6.75 -4.05 -12.38
N THR A 189 5.97 -4.98 -11.83
CA THR A 189 6.50 -6.17 -11.16
C THR A 189 6.30 -7.37 -12.07
N PHE A 190 7.37 -8.13 -12.30
CA PHE A 190 7.38 -9.32 -13.14
C PHE A 190 7.45 -10.60 -12.30
N ILE A 191 7.07 -11.73 -12.91
CA ILE A 191 7.16 -13.05 -12.27
C ILE A 191 8.61 -13.34 -11.91
N ASN A 192 9.52 -13.20 -12.89
CA ASN A 192 10.94 -13.52 -12.76
C ASN A 192 11.81 -12.39 -13.32
N HIS A 193 13.08 -12.39 -12.91
CA HIS A 193 14.06 -11.40 -13.36
C HIS A 193 14.34 -11.48 -14.87
N ASP A 194 14.36 -12.68 -15.45
CA ASP A 194 14.61 -12.85 -16.88
C ASP A 194 13.50 -12.23 -17.73
N ARG A 195 12.24 -12.35 -17.30
CA ARG A 195 11.11 -11.67 -17.94
C ARG A 195 11.19 -10.15 -17.85
N ALA A 196 11.62 -9.63 -16.69
CA ALA A 196 11.87 -8.20 -16.54
C ALA A 196 13.01 -7.72 -17.47
N ARG A 197 14.07 -8.52 -17.64
CA ARG A 197 15.19 -8.22 -18.55
C ARG A 197 14.74 -8.24 -20.01
N GLU A 198 14.08 -9.32 -20.44
CA GLU A 198 13.51 -9.47 -21.78
C GLU A 198 12.59 -8.29 -22.12
N PHE A 199 11.70 -7.91 -21.19
CA PHE A 199 10.83 -6.76 -21.35
C PHE A 199 11.61 -5.46 -21.50
N LEU A 200 12.62 -5.23 -20.65
CA LEU A 200 13.45 -4.02 -20.71
C LEU A 200 14.14 -3.92 -22.07
N GLU A 201 14.79 -4.98 -22.53
CA GLU A 201 15.50 -5.01 -23.82
C GLU A 201 14.56 -4.70 -24.99
N ARG A 202 13.37 -5.29 -24.99
CA ARG A 202 12.37 -5.09 -26.04
C ARG A 202 11.82 -3.67 -26.08
N PHE A 203 11.53 -3.08 -24.92
CA PHE A 203 10.77 -1.84 -24.83
C PHE A 203 11.60 -0.58 -24.55
N LYS A 204 12.90 -0.71 -24.26
CA LYS A 204 13.79 0.42 -23.94
C LYS A 204 13.85 1.42 -25.09
N GLY A 205 13.37 2.64 -24.84
CA GLY A 205 13.32 3.73 -25.81
C GLY A 205 12.18 3.65 -26.83
N GLN A 206 11.47 2.52 -26.91
CA GLN A 206 10.38 2.28 -27.86
C GLN A 206 9.00 2.45 -27.23
N LEU A 207 8.85 2.15 -25.93
CA LEU A 207 7.55 2.23 -25.25
C LEU A 207 7.02 3.68 -25.21
N LYS A 208 5.87 3.88 -25.84
CA LYS A 208 5.15 5.15 -25.85
C LYS A 208 3.76 4.99 -25.26
N ILE A 209 3.40 5.84 -24.30
CA ILE A 209 2.06 5.86 -23.71
C ILE A 209 1.47 7.25 -23.93
N ARG A 210 0.37 7.33 -24.67
CA ARG A 210 -0.27 8.61 -25.08
C ARG A 210 0.75 9.58 -25.72
N GLY A 211 1.59 9.07 -26.62
CA GLY A 211 2.63 9.84 -27.31
C GLY A 211 3.88 10.16 -26.48
N ARG A 212 3.90 9.88 -25.16
CA ARG A 212 5.07 10.10 -24.31
C ARG A 212 6.01 8.91 -24.35
N LYS A 213 7.28 9.16 -24.63
CA LYS A 213 8.35 8.15 -24.47
C LYS A 213 8.56 7.86 -22.99
N ILE A 214 8.45 6.61 -22.61
CA ILE A 214 8.60 6.15 -21.22
C ILE A 214 10.06 5.78 -20.97
N HIS A 215 10.61 6.26 -19.85
CA HIS A 215 11.93 5.85 -19.40
C HIS A 215 11.82 4.56 -18.62
N LEU A 216 12.52 3.52 -19.05
CA LEU A 216 12.55 2.21 -18.40
C LEU A 216 13.94 1.98 -17.81
N SER A 217 13.97 1.56 -16.55
CA SER A 217 15.18 1.08 -15.86
C SER A 217 14.80 0.07 -14.79
N PHE A 218 15.76 -0.72 -14.30
CA PHE A 218 15.51 -1.51 -13.10
C PHE A 218 15.33 -0.57 -11.89
N SER A 219 14.38 -0.88 -11.01
CA SER A 219 14.15 -0.08 -9.81
C SER A 219 15.25 -0.31 -8.79
N SER A 220 15.69 0.73 -8.09
CA SER A 220 16.71 0.60 -7.03
C SER A 220 16.33 -0.38 -5.91
N GLN A 221 15.04 -0.47 -5.59
CA GLN A 221 14.48 -1.43 -4.63
C GLN A 221 13.38 -2.22 -5.32
N ASP A 222 13.26 -3.50 -5.00
CA ASP A 222 12.13 -4.29 -5.47
C ASP A 222 10.80 -3.81 -4.85
N SER A 223 9.73 -4.00 -5.62
CA SER A 223 8.37 -3.90 -5.10
C SER A 223 8.16 -4.92 -3.97
N LEU A 224 7.23 -4.63 -3.05
CA LEU A 224 6.89 -5.59 -1.99
C LEU A 224 6.45 -6.95 -2.56
N LEU A 225 5.79 -6.93 -3.72
CA LEU A 225 5.39 -8.15 -4.41
C LEU A 225 6.59 -8.85 -5.06
N GLY A 226 7.53 -8.12 -5.64
CA GLY A 226 8.79 -8.68 -6.14
C GLY A 226 9.60 -9.36 -5.02
N ALA A 227 9.71 -8.71 -3.86
CA ALA A 227 10.34 -9.29 -2.68
C ALA A 227 9.61 -10.56 -2.20
N TYR A 228 8.27 -10.54 -2.19
CA TYR A 228 7.48 -11.72 -1.88
C TYR A 228 7.74 -12.87 -2.86
N LEU A 229 7.80 -12.60 -4.17
CA LEU A 229 8.04 -13.64 -5.17
C LEU A 229 9.46 -14.24 -5.08
N HIS A 230 10.40 -13.54 -4.42
CA HIS A 230 11.76 -14.03 -4.18
C HIS A 230 11.83 -15.01 -2.99
N ASP A 231 11.49 -14.57 -1.77
CA ASP A 231 11.61 -15.41 -0.54
C ASP A 231 10.34 -15.47 0.32
N GLY A 232 9.18 -15.20 -0.27
CA GLY A 232 7.90 -15.18 0.45
C GLY A 232 7.79 -14.02 1.44
N LYS A 233 6.98 -14.22 2.49
CA LYS A 233 6.67 -13.12 3.45
C LYS A 233 7.87 -12.63 4.25
N ARG A 234 8.90 -13.46 4.43
CA ARG A 234 10.12 -13.07 5.17
C ARG A 234 10.86 -11.92 4.48
N ALA A 235 11.01 -11.97 3.16
CA ALA A 235 11.62 -10.89 2.41
C ALA A 235 10.78 -9.60 2.46
N VAL A 236 9.46 -9.69 2.48
CA VAL A 236 8.58 -8.53 2.63
C VAL A 236 8.79 -7.87 4.00
N GLN A 237 8.77 -8.65 5.07
CA GLN A 237 8.99 -8.15 6.43
C GLN A 237 10.37 -7.49 6.57
N LYS A 238 11.42 -8.11 6.03
CA LYS A 238 12.76 -7.52 5.97
C LYS A 238 12.76 -6.20 5.22
N SER A 239 12.17 -6.16 4.02
CA SER A 239 12.08 -4.94 3.19
C SER A 239 11.32 -3.80 3.88
N VAL A 240 10.27 -4.12 4.64
CA VAL A 240 9.51 -3.14 5.42
C VAL A 240 10.34 -2.65 6.61
N ALA A 241 11.00 -3.55 7.35
CA ALA A 241 11.84 -3.20 8.48
C ALA A 241 13.01 -2.30 8.06
N ASP A 242 13.66 -2.61 6.93
CA ASP A 242 14.74 -1.81 6.36
C ASP A 242 14.26 -0.40 5.98
N ARG A 243 13.02 -0.28 5.47
CA ARG A 243 12.40 1.02 5.16
C ARG A 243 12.05 1.83 6.41
N VAL A 244 11.58 1.17 7.47
CA VAL A 244 11.30 1.85 8.75
C VAL A 244 12.60 2.42 9.33
N LYS A 245 13.68 1.62 9.35
CA LYS A 245 15.01 2.08 9.78
C LYS A 245 15.51 3.28 8.96
N GLN A 246 15.39 3.21 7.63
CA GLN A 246 15.76 4.32 6.75
C GLN A 246 14.87 5.56 6.92
N GLY A 247 13.58 5.36 7.23
CA GLY A 247 12.62 6.44 7.48
C GLY A 247 12.93 7.20 8.77
N ASP A 248 13.16 6.49 9.86
CA ASP A 248 13.51 7.09 11.16
C ASP A 248 14.85 7.83 11.12
N GLU A 249 15.81 7.39 10.31
CA GLU A 249 17.07 8.12 10.12
C GLU A 249 16.96 9.32 9.15
N SER A 250 15.93 9.40 8.30
CA SER A 250 15.78 10.45 7.27
C SER A 250 14.73 11.53 7.58
N GLU A 251 13.91 11.36 8.62
CA GLU A 251 12.96 12.37 9.11
C GLU A 251 13.61 13.67 9.65
N PRO A 252 14.77 13.70 10.34
CA PRO A 252 15.28 14.97 10.89
C PRO A 252 15.84 15.93 9.83
N ASN A 253 16.23 15.46 8.63
CA ASN A 253 16.84 16.31 7.60
C ASN A 253 15.91 16.76 6.46
N LYS A 254 14.75 16.11 6.29
CA LYS A 254 13.82 16.42 5.17
C LYS A 254 13.11 17.76 5.34
N THR A 255 12.83 18.18 6.57
CA THR A 255 12.19 19.46 6.88
C THR A 255 13.08 20.66 6.58
N LEU A 256 14.39 20.54 6.80
CA LEU A 256 15.38 21.56 6.49
C LEU A 256 15.55 21.77 4.98
N ASP A 257 15.59 20.68 4.20
CA ASP A 257 15.78 20.77 2.75
C ASP A 257 14.51 21.28 2.02
N ASP A 258 13.32 20.94 2.52
CA ASP A 258 12.05 21.51 2.05
C ASP A 258 11.95 23.03 2.34
N GLY A 259 12.50 23.49 3.46
CA GLY A 259 12.62 24.92 3.78
C GLY A 259 13.53 25.66 2.79
N LYS A 260 14.71 25.10 2.51
CA LYS A 260 15.69 25.67 1.57
C LYS A 260 15.17 25.70 0.13
N THR A 261 14.48 24.65 -0.32
CA THR A 261 13.89 24.61 -1.67
C THR A 261 12.71 25.58 -1.83
N LYS A 262 11.86 25.74 -0.80
CA LYS A 262 10.80 26.77 -0.77
C LYS A 262 11.39 28.17 -0.82
N LEU A 263 12.43 28.46 -0.05
CA LEU A 263 13.12 29.75 -0.04
C LEU A 263 13.71 30.08 -1.42
N LYS A 264 14.44 29.13 -2.04
CA LYS A 264 14.98 29.30 -3.41
C LYS A 264 13.87 29.65 -4.42
N ARG A 265 12.72 28.99 -4.34
CA ARG A 265 11.56 29.28 -5.22
C ARG A 265 10.98 30.67 -4.98
N GLN A 266 10.88 31.12 -3.72
CA GLN A 266 10.42 32.47 -3.36
C GLN A 266 11.38 33.54 -3.89
N LEU A 267 12.69 33.37 -3.68
CA LEU A 267 13.72 34.31 -4.17
C LEU A 267 13.73 34.39 -5.70
N ARG A 268 13.53 33.26 -6.41
CA ARG A 268 13.39 33.26 -7.88
C ARG A 268 12.18 34.09 -8.34
N ARG A 269 11.02 33.90 -7.69
CA ARG A 269 9.79 34.65 -8.01
C ARG A 269 9.95 36.14 -7.71
N LEU A 270 10.63 36.49 -6.62
CA LEU A 270 10.93 37.86 -6.25
C LEU A 270 11.82 38.53 -7.29
N ARG A 271 12.94 37.91 -7.69
CA ARG A 271 13.82 38.42 -8.77
C ARG A 271 13.04 38.72 -10.04
N HIS A 272 12.16 37.81 -10.45
CA HIS A 272 11.33 38.01 -11.65
C HIS A 272 10.35 39.20 -11.50
N LYS A 273 9.66 39.31 -10.35
CA LYS A 273 8.78 40.46 -10.08
C LYS A 273 9.52 41.79 -10.04
N LEU A 274 10.72 41.84 -9.47
CA LEU A 274 11.51 43.06 -9.39
C LEU A 274 12.07 43.48 -10.77
N ARG A 275 12.47 42.51 -11.61
CA ARG A 275 12.83 42.79 -13.02
C ARG A 275 11.66 43.37 -13.81
N LEU A 276 10.45 42.84 -13.63
CA LEU A 276 9.24 43.39 -14.27
C LEU A 276 8.91 44.82 -13.81
N LYS A 277 9.40 45.24 -12.64
CA LYS A 277 9.25 46.61 -12.12
C LYS A 277 10.36 47.57 -12.59
N GLY A 278 11.26 47.13 -13.46
CA GLY A 278 12.34 47.97 -14.01
C GLY A 278 13.45 48.29 -13.00
N ILE A 279 13.60 47.51 -11.93
CA ILE A 279 14.67 47.70 -10.95
C ILE A 279 15.98 47.14 -11.51
N GLU A 280 17.07 47.89 -11.33
CA GLU A 280 18.41 47.52 -11.80
C GLU A 280 18.93 46.21 -11.19
N ALA A 281 19.73 45.48 -11.98
CA ALA A 281 20.13 44.11 -11.64
C ALA A 281 20.92 44.00 -10.32
N GLU A 282 21.72 45.01 -10.00
CA GLU A 282 22.51 45.07 -8.77
C GLU A 282 21.62 45.27 -7.53
N GLU A 283 20.60 46.11 -7.63
CA GLU A 283 19.70 46.43 -6.53
C GLU A 283 18.80 45.24 -6.20
N ILE A 284 18.37 44.49 -7.22
CA ILE A 284 17.68 43.21 -7.06
C ILE A 284 18.55 42.22 -6.28
N GLN A 285 19.85 42.15 -6.57
CA GLN A 285 20.78 41.25 -5.87
C GLN A 285 20.91 41.61 -4.39
N ARG A 286 21.02 42.91 -4.05
CA ARG A 286 21.08 43.39 -2.66
C ARG A 286 19.81 43.02 -1.88
N ILE A 287 18.63 43.27 -2.46
CA ILE A 287 17.33 42.95 -1.84
C ILE A 287 17.20 41.44 -1.59
N VAL A 288 17.57 40.63 -2.57
CA VAL A 288 17.51 39.16 -2.47
C VAL A 288 18.47 38.63 -1.41
N GLN A 289 19.70 39.14 -1.34
CA GLN A 289 20.67 38.73 -0.32
C GLN A 289 20.22 39.12 1.08
N ARG A 290 19.61 40.29 1.27
CA ARG A 290 19.05 40.74 2.55
C ARG A 290 17.98 39.78 3.06
N ILE A 291 16.97 39.49 2.22
CA ILE A 291 15.88 38.57 2.56
C ILE A 291 16.40 37.14 2.77
N GLN A 292 17.42 36.73 2.01
CA GLN A 292 18.04 35.42 2.20
C GLN A 292 18.71 35.33 3.58
N ARG A 293 19.47 36.34 4.01
CA ARG A 293 20.11 36.37 5.34
C ARG A 293 19.07 36.38 6.47
N GLU A 294 18.06 37.23 6.38
CA GLU A 294 16.99 37.32 7.39
C GLU A 294 16.26 35.98 7.56
N LYS A 295 15.94 35.29 6.46
CA LYS A 295 15.23 34.02 6.52
C LYS A 295 16.11 32.83 6.88
N SER A 296 17.41 32.88 6.58
CA SER A 296 18.36 31.80 6.96
C SER A 296 18.66 31.84 8.46
N ALA A 297 18.78 33.04 9.05
CA ALA A 297 19.00 33.22 10.48
C ALA A 297 17.86 32.66 11.35
N VAL A 298 16.62 32.69 10.87
CA VAL A 298 15.45 32.12 11.58
C VAL A 298 15.41 30.59 11.50
N ILE A 299 16.07 29.98 10.51
CA ILE A 299 16.07 28.53 10.29
C ILE A 299 17.21 27.84 11.05
N GLU A 300 18.31 28.55 11.34
CA GLU A 300 19.53 27.99 11.98
C GLU A 300 19.59 28.18 13.50
N ALA A 301 18.62 28.86 14.11
CA ALA A 301 18.56 28.98 15.58
C ALA A 301 18.06 27.67 16.22
N PRO A 302 18.81 27.04 17.14
CA PRO A 302 18.38 25.82 17.83
C PRO A 302 17.31 26.17 18.87
N THR A 303 16.09 25.64 18.73
CA THR A 303 15.08 25.73 19.78
C THR A 303 15.37 24.73 20.90
N PRO A 304 15.54 25.16 22.17
CA PRO A 304 15.59 24.23 23.30
C PRO A 304 14.20 23.68 23.59
N SER A 305 14.15 22.37 23.86
CA SER A 305 12.95 21.59 24.14
C SER A 305 12.19 22.08 25.37
N SER A 306 10.87 22.15 25.26
CA SER A 306 9.92 22.36 26.35
C SER A 306 9.83 21.13 27.28
N ARG A 307 10.30 21.26 28.52
CA ARG A 307 9.93 20.41 29.66
C ARG A 307 9.95 21.26 30.94
N ALA A 308 8.75 21.47 31.53
CA ALA A 308 8.40 21.79 32.94
C ALA A 308 9.25 22.87 33.70
N LYS A 309 8.75 23.77 34.56
CA LYS A 309 7.49 23.96 35.29
C LYS A 309 7.58 25.35 35.97
N SER A 310 6.45 26.07 36.05
CA SER A 310 5.98 26.93 37.17
C SER A 310 6.96 27.85 37.96
N GLN A 311 6.77 29.18 37.87
CA GLN A 311 6.20 30.07 38.92
C GLN A 311 6.58 31.56 38.67
N GLY A 312 5.61 32.47 38.85
CA GLY A 312 5.83 33.87 39.27
C GLY A 312 5.74 34.97 38.20
N SER A 313 4.61 35.70 38.19
CA SER A 313 4.38 37.14 37.90
C SER A 313 5.42 37.92 37.06
N THR A 314 5.12 38.70 36.01
CA THR A 314 4.04 39.70 35.83
C THR A 314 3.98 40.06 34.33
N GLN A 315 2.85 40.62 33.91
CA GLN A 315 2.39 40.87 32.53
C GLN A 315 3.37 41.54 31.54
N GLU A 316 3.41 41.03 30.30
CA GLU A 316 3.29 41.85 29.10
C GLU A 316 2.74 41.03 27.90
N MET A 317 1.65 41.53 27.32
CA MET A 317 0.80 40.83 26.34
C MET A 317 1.32 40.94 24.90
N VAL A 318 1.50 39.80 24.20
CA VAL A 318 1.66 39.71 22.74
C VAL A 318 0.88 38.48 22.22
N PRO A 319 0.17 38.55 21.08
CA PRO A 319 -1.18 38.00 20.97
C PRO A 319 -1.24 36.53 20.56
N ALA A 320 -2.16 35.80 21.19
CA ALA A 320 -2.57 34.48 20.75
C ALA A 320 -3.15 34.55 19.32
N LYS A 321 -2.70 33.63 18.46
CA LYS A 321 -3.26 33.43 17.11
C LYS A 321 -4.77 33.23 17.24
N LYS A 322 -5.52 34.24 16.76
CA LYS A 322 -6.98 34.17 16.60
C LYS A 322 -7.34 32.91 15.81
N ILE A 323 -7.95 31.94 16.48
CA ILE A 323 -8.88 31.02 15.82
C ILE A 323 -9.93 31.94 15.21
N THR A 324 -10.00 31.96 13.88
CA THR A 324 -10.99 32.76 13.15
C THR A 324 -12.35 32.13 13.40
N ILE A 325 -13.05 32.64 14.43
CA ILE A 325 -14.45 32.33 14.67
C ILE A 325 -15.20 32.99 13.53
N ALA A 326 -15.77 32.18 12.63
CA ALA A 326 -16.71 32.70 11.66
C ALA A 326 -17.95 33.17 12.43
N GLU A 327 -18.30 34.44 12.31
CA GLU A 327 -19.49 35.03 12.91
C GLU A 327 -20.71 34.45 12.18
N VAL A 328 -21.35 33.44 12.77
CA VAL A 328 -22.42 32.66 12.12
C VAL A 328 -23.81 33.33 12.25
N SER A 329 -23.89 34.45 12.98
CA SER A 329 -25.14 35.16 13.30
C SER A 329 -25.72 36.00 12.15
N GLY A 330 -25.02 36.13 11.02
CA GLY A 330 -25.44 36.96 9.88
C GLY A 330 -25.58 36.22 8.56
N ASN A 331 -25.49 34.88 8.54
CA ASN A 331 -25.59 34.12 7.30
C ASN A 331 -27.06 33.97 6.87
N PRO A 332 -27.36 34.05 5.55
CA PRO A 332 -28.72 33.86 5.06
C PRO A 332 -29.22 32.44 5.40
N PRO A 333 -30.55 32.27 5.57
CA PRO A 333 -31.14 30.97 5.89
C PRO A 333 -30.71 29.89 4.89
N ASN A 334 -30.10 28.83 5.39
CA ASN A 334 -29.60 27.70 4.63
C ASN A 334 -30.13 26.38 5.20
N LYS A 335 -30.12 25.30 4.41
CA LYS A 335 -30.51 23.96 4.83
C LYS A 335 -29.52 23.32 5.80
N ILE A 336 -28.31 23.88 5.91
CA ILE A 336 -27.21 23.33 6.70
C ILE A 336 -26.92 24.26 7.88
N LEU A 337 -26.93 23.69 9.09
CA LEU A 337 -26.48 24.35 10.31
C LEU A 337 -25.03 23.99 10.61
N LEU A 338 -24.27 24.98 11.07
CA LEU A 338 -22.89 24.87 11.52
C LEU A 338 -22.86 24.99 13.05
N ALA A 339 -22.51 23.89 13.72
CA ALA A 339 -22.26 23.87 15.15
C ALA A 339 -20.75 24.02 15.40
N GLN A 340 -20.34 25.05 16.13
CA GLN A 340 -18.95 25.31 16.50
C GLN A 340 -18.75 25.19 18.01
N ARG A 341 -17.52 24.88 18.44
CA ARG A 341 -17.13 24.69 19.86
C ARG A 341 -17.78 23.47 20.50
N LEU A 342 -17.85 22.38 19.75
CA LEU A 342 -18.25 21.09 20.33
C LEU A 342 -17.21 20.64 21.39
N PRO A 343 -17.64 19.99 22.49
CA PRO A 343 -16.72 19.41 23.45
C PRO A 343 -15.75 18.40 22.78
N ASN A 344 -14.54 18.27 23.34
CA ASN A 344 -13.57 17.30 22.85
C ASN A 344 -14.08 15.87 23.08
N GLY A 345 -14.03 15.03 22.05
CA GLY A 345 -14.38 13.61 22.15
C GLY A 345 -15.88 13.29 22.00
N VAL A 346 -16.70 14.24 21.55
CA VAL A 346 -18.12 14.00 21.23
C VAL A 346 -18.23 12.99 20.08
N SER A 347 -19.09 11.98 20.26
CA SER A 347 -19.38 10.98 19.23
C SER A 347 -20.43 11.48 18.24
N HIS A 348 -20.48 10.87 17.05
CA HIS A 348 -21.48 11.19 16.03
C HIS A 348 -22.91 10.95 16.54
N GLU A 349 -23.12 9.88 17.30
CA GLU A 349 -24.42 9.51 17.88
C GLU A 349 -24.95 10.57 18.86
N GLU A 350 -24.06 11.14 19.69
CA GLU A 350 -24.45 12.20 20.64
C GLU A 350 -24.91 13.48 19.93
N VAL A 351 -24.25 13.86 18.82
CA VAL A 351 -24.68 15.00 18.01
C VAL A 351 -25.99 14.68 17.30
N SER A 352 -26.13 13.46 16.77
CA SER A 352 -27.35 13.03 16.08
C SER A 352 -28.57 13.05 17.01
N LEU A 353 -28.41 12.64 18.28
CA LEU A 353 -29.48 12.69 19.28
C LEU A 353 -29.89 14.12 19.63
N LEU A 354 -28.93 15.04 19.74
CA LEU A 354 -29.21 16.44 20.10
C LEU A 354 -29.94 17.19 18.98
N PHE A 355 -29.66 16.86 17.73
CA PHE A 355 -30.28 17.47 16.54
C PHE A 355 -31.38 16.59 15.90
N GLN A 356 -31.89 15.60 16.63
CA GLN A 356 -32.97 14.74 16.15
C GLN A 356 -34.26 15.56 16.03
N ALA A 357 -34.59 15.92 14.79
CA ALA A 357 -35.79 16.67 14.45
C ALA A 357 -36.35 16.20 13.11
N GLU A 358 -37.60 16.56 12.83
CA GLU A 358 -38.23 16.29 11.54
C GLU A 358 -37.40 16.91 10.41
N GLY A 359 -36.97 16.05 9.49
CA GLY A 359 -36.23 16.46 8.30
C GLY A 359 -34.70 16.52 8.46
N LEU A 360 -34.11 15.84 9.45
CA LEU A 360 -32.65 15.61 9.50
C LEU A 360 -32.22 14.66 8.35
N VAL A 361 -31.24 15.07 7.54
CA VAL A 361 -30.69 14.28 6.42
C VAL A 361 -29.38 13.62 6.82
N GLU A 362 -28.41 14.42 7.27
CA GLU A 362 -27.05 13.95 7.56
C GLU A 362 -26.37 14.83 8.61
N VAL A 363 -25.55 14.21 9.46
CA VAL A 363 -24.65 14.91 10.40
C VAL A 363 -23.21 14.57 10.02
N ARG A 364 -22.42 15.59 9.64
CA ARG A 364 -20.99 15.46 9.35
C ARG A 364 -20.17 16.09 10.47
N LEU A 365 -19.58 15.25 11.30
CA LEU A 365 -18.72 15.67 12.40
C LEU A 365 -17.26 15.82 11.95
N VAL A 366 -16.64 16.96 12.28
CA VAL A 366 -15.22 17.23 12.06
C VAL A 366 -14.52 17.37 13.42
N SER A 367 -14.19 16.22 14.02
CA SER A 367 -13.65 16.15 15.39
C SER A 367 -12.33 16.90 15.57
N VAL A 368 -11.49 17.01 14.53
CA VAL A 368 -10.20 17.73 14.60
C VAL A 368 -10.39 19.24 14.87
N ARG A 369 -11.53 19.81 14.48
CA ARG A 369 -11.83 21.24 14.64
C ARG A 369 -12.98 21.52 15.60
N ASN A 370 -13.56 20.49 16.22
CA ASN A 370 -14.72 20.61 17.11
C ASN A 370 -15.91 21.32 16.44
N VAL A 371 -16.19 20.93 15.20
CA VAL A 371 -17.28 21.48 14.38
C VAL A 371 -18.12 20.36 13.82
N ALA A 372 -19.44 20.56 13.71
CA ALA A 372 -20.34 19.69 12.97
C ALA A 372 -21.18 20.47 11.96
N PHE A 373 -21.45 19.84 10.82
CA PHE A 373 -22.42 20.29 9.83
C PHE A 373 -23.65 19.40 9.91
N ILE A 374 -24.82 20.00 10.07
CA ILE A 374 -26.10 19.31 10.23
C ILE A 374 -26.98 19.72 9.07
N GLU A 375 -27.29 18.78 8.18
CA GLU A 375 -28.09 19.02 6.97
C GLU A 375 -29.54 18.63 7.18
N PHE A 376 -30.47 19.51 6.80
CA PHE A 376 -31.90 19.29 6.82
C PHE A 376 -32.51 19.29 5.42
N ILE A 377 -33.69 18.67 5.27
CA ILE A 377 -34.42 18.58 3.99
C ILE A 377 -34.78 20.00 3.47
N ASN A 378 -35.30 20.85 4.36
CA ASN A 378 -35.76 22.20 4.04
C ASN A 378 -35.15 23.24 4.98
N VAL A 379 -35.04 24.47 4.47
CA VAL A 379 -34.56 25.63 5.24
C VAL A 379 -35.45 25.88 6.46
N SER A 380 -36.77 25.67 6.32
CA SER A 380 -37.74 25.81 7.42
C SER A 380 -37.43 24.91 8.62
N HIS A 381 -36.97 23.66 8.40
CA HIS A 381 -36.60 22.75 9.48
C HIS A 381 -35.31 23.21 10.18
N ALA A 382 -34.32 23.67 9.41
CA ALA A 382 -33.09 24.23 9.95
C ALA A 382 -33.36 25.49 10.78
N SER A 383 -34.23 26.39 10.30
CA SER A 383 -34.66 27.59 11.03
C SER A 383 -35.40 27.26 12.32
N ASN A 384 -36.32 26.28 12.29
CA ASN A 384 -37.04 25.84 13.49
C ASN A 384 -36.08 25.27 14.54
N MET A 385 -35.08 24.51 14.12
CA MET A 385 -34.07 23.96 15.02
C MET A 385 -33.15 25.04 15.60
N LEU A 386 -32.75 26.02 14.80
CA LEU A 386 -31.99 27.18 15.28
C LEU A 386 -32.81 28.01 16.28
N ASN A 387 -34.11 28.21 16.02
CA ASN A 387 -35.00 28.94 16.95
C ASN A 387 -35.22 28.18 18.26
N LYS A 388 -35.23 26.84 18.23
CA LYS A 388 -35.41 25.99 19.42
C LYS A 388 -34.18 25.98 20.33
N LEU A 389 -32.99 25.87 19.75
CA LEU A 389 -31.73 25.77 20.50
C LEU A 389 -31.06 27.13 20.76
N GLY A 390 -31.45 28.16 20.00
CA GLY A 390 -30.82 29.47 20.02
C GLY A 390 -29.48 29.51 19.28
N THR A 391 -28.91 30.71 19.16
CA THR A 391 -27.60 30.93 18.54
C THR A 391 -26.44 30.40 19.38
N SER A 392 -26.64 30.26 20.70
CA SER A 392 -25.67 29.64 21.59
C SER A 392 -26.35 28.89 22.72
N PHE A 393 -25.87 27.68 23.01
CA PHE A 393 -26.38 26.85 24.11
C PHE A 393 -25.23 26.17 24.87
N PRO A 394 -25.37 25.97 26.20
CA PRO A 394 -24.38 25.24 26.99
C PRO A 394 -24.52 23.73 26.77
N TRP A 395 -23.41 23.05 26.45
CA TRP A 395 -23.36 21.59 26.32
C TRP A 395 -22.06 21.02 26.90
N LYS A 396 -22.17 20.12 27.89
CA LYS A 396 -21.04 19.41 28.55
C LYS A 396 -19.83 20.34 28.82
N ASN A 397 -20.07 21.49 29.46
CA ASN A 397 -19.08 22.54 29.83
C ASN A 397 -18.55 23.42 28.70
N SER A 398 -19.10 23.35 27.48
CA SER A 398 -18.76 24.24 26.36
C SER A 398 -19.97 25.05 25.90
N ALA A 399 -19.77 26.34 25.61
CA ALA A 399 -20.78 27.16 24.95
C ALA A 399 -20.70 26.93 23.43
N VAL A 400 -21.61 26.11 22.93
CA VAL A 400 -21.72 25.75 21.51
C VAL A 400 -22.39 26.90 20.78
N SER A 401 -21.82 27.31 19.65
CA SER A 401 -22.39 28.33 18.76
C SER A 401 -23.04 27.65 17.56
N LEU A 402 -24.27 28.04 17.22
CA LEU A 402 -25.06 27.48 16.14
C LEU A 402 -25.48 28.60 15.18
N GLY A 403 -25.38 28.35 13.88
CA GLY A 403 -25.93 29.25 12.86
C GLY A 403 -25.87 28.62 11.47
N PHE A 404 -26.30 29.34 10.44
CA PHE A 404 -26.31 28.81 9.07
C PHE A 404 -24.89 28.67 8.50
N ALA A 405 -24.63 27.56 7.82
CA ALA A 405 -23.39 27.39 7.06
C ALA A 405 -23.36 28.33 5.84
N LYS A 406 -22.18 28.86 5.54
CA LYS A 406 -21.94 29.76 4.41
C LYS A 406 -21.87 29.00 3.09
#